data_AF-A0A537N2R5-F1
#
_entry.id   AF-A0A537N2R5-F1
#
_cell.length_a   1.000
_cell.length_b   1.000
_cell.length_c   1.000
_cell.angle_alpha   90.00
_cell.angle_beta   90.00
_cell.angle_gamma   90.00
#
_symmetry.space_group_name_H-M   'P 1'
#
loop_
_entity.id
_entity.type
_entity.pdbx_description
1 polymer ?
#
loop_
_entity_poly.entity_id
_entity_poly.type
_entity_poly.pdbx_seq_one_letter_code
_entity_poly.pdbx_strand_id
1 'polypeptide(L)'
;MSKNVKARQSANLATPTDLGANATKDISGGLNILLADVFALYLKTKNFHWHVSGPHFRDYHLLLDDQATQIYAMSDPIAERARKLGGGTLRSIGQIK
;
A
#
# COMPACT_ATOMS: atom_id res chain seq x y z
N MET A 1 -10.49 -30.38 2.87
CA MET A 1 -9.27 -29.73 3.39
C MET A 1 -9.30 -28.19 3.36
N SER A 2 -9.89 -27.53 2.35
CA SER A 2 -9.84 -26.05 2.17
C SER A 2 -10.50 -25.19 3.28
N LYS A 3 -11.64 -25.60 3.87
CA LYS A 3 -12.33 -24.82 4.93
C LYS A 3 -11.47 -24.59 6.18
N ASN A 4 -10.62 -25.55 6.53
CA ASN A 4 -9.78 -25.50 7.73
C ASN A 4 -8.62 -24.51 7.60
N VAL A 5 -8.12 -24.28 6.38
CA VAL A 5 -7.02 -23.34 6.11
C VAL A 5 -7.51 -21.89 6.15
N LYS A 6 -8.66 -21.60 5.52
CA LYS A 6 -9.25 -20.25 5.56
C LYS A 6 -9.59 -19.83 6.99
N ALA A 7 -10.20 -20.72 7.78
CA ALA A 7 -10.52 -20.44 9.19
C ALA A 7 -9.28 -20.10 10.02
N ARG A 8 -8.16 -20.82 9.83
CA ARG A 8 -6.89 -20.53 10.50
C ARG A 8 -6.28 -19.19 10.07
N GLN A 9 -6.35 -18.84 8.79
CA GLN A 9 -5.87 -17.53 8.31
C GLN A 9 -6.67 -16.36 8.89
N SER A 10 -7.99 -16.52 9.01
CA SER A 10 -8.86 -15.52 9.66
C SER A 10 -8.58 -15.41 11.16
N ALA A 11 -8.33 -16.52 11.85
CA ALA A 11 -8.01 -16.53 13.28
C ALA A 11 -6.70 -15.76 13.58
N ASN A 12 -5.69 -15.86 12.71
CA ASN A 12 -4.44 -15.10 12.82
C ASN A 12 -4.61 -13.58 12.62
N LEU A 13 -5.81 -13.14 12.23
CA LEU A 13 -6.17 -11.75 11.99
C LEU A 13 -7.17 -11.18 12.99
N ALA A 14 -7.49 -11.92 14.05
CA ALA A 14 -8.30 -11.43 15.14
C ALA A 14 -7.51 -10.42 16.00
N THR A 15 -7.39 -9.19 15.51
CA THR A 15 -6.72 -8.08 16.20
C THR A 15 -7.72 -7.33 17.07
N PRO A 16 -7.43 -7.07 18.37
CA PRO A 16 -8.28 -6.25 19.22
C PRO A 16 -8.45 -4.83 18.67
N THR A 17 -9.70 -4.37 18.56
CA THR A 17 -10.05 -3.00 18.18
C THR A 17 -11.44 -2.67 18.72
N ASP A 18 -11.67 -1.38 19.00
CA ASP A 18 -12.95 -0.79 19.35
C ASP A 18 -13.89 -0.59 18.15
N LEU A 19 -13.40 -0.79 16.93
CA LEU A 19 -14.18 -0.68 15.71
C LEU A 19 -15.07 -1.92 15.50
N GLY A 20 -16.31 -1.68 15.09
CA GLY A 20 -17.23 -2.74 14.68
C GLY A 20 -16.79 -3.42 13.38
N ALA A 21 -17.29 -4.64 13.14
CA ALA A 21 -16.90 -5.47 12.00
C ALA A 21 -17.10 -4.81 10.61
N ASN A 22 -18.12 -3.94 10.46
CA ASN A 22 -18.32 -3.19 9.22
C ASN A 22 -17.23 -2.12 9.05
N ALA A 23 -16.93 -1.38 10.12
CA ALA A 23 -15.89 -0.34 10.09
C ALA A 23 -14.50 -0.93 9.81
N THR A 24 -14.14 -2.05 10.45
CA THR A 24 -12.84 -2.70 10.18
C THR A 24 -12.72 -3.19 8.75
N LYS A 25 -13.79 -3.75 8.19
CA LYS A 25 -13.86 -4.19 6.79
C LYS A 25 -13.71 -3.00 5.83
N ASP A 26 -14.49 -1.95 6.02
CA ASP A 26 -14.54 -0.82 5.09
C ASP A 26 -13.24 -0.01 5.13
N ILE A 27 -12.69 0.25 6.32
CA ILE A 27 -11.43 0.97 6.47
C ILE A 27 -10.27 0.14 5.91
N SER A 28 -10.18 -1.16 6.21
CA SER A 28 -9.13 -2.02 5.64
C SER A 28 -9.24 -2.14 4.13
N GLY A 29 -10.46 -2.15 3.58
CA GLY A 29 -10.70 -2.10 2.14
C GLY A 29 -10.20 -0.80 1.52
N GLY A 30 -10.56 0.34 2.10
CA GLY A 30 -10.10 1.65 1.65
C GLY A 30 -8.58 1.82 1.73
N LEU A 31 -7.94 1.30 2.79
CA LEU A 31 -6.48 1.30 2.93
C LEU A 31 -5.79 0.49 1.83
N ASN A 32 -6.40 -0.60 1.35
CA ASN A 32 -5.83 -1.37 0.25
C ASN A 32 -5.94 -0.64 -1.10
N ILE A 33 -7.01 0.14 -1.32
CA ILE A 33 -7.13 1.02 -2.50
C ILE A 33 -6.05 2.10 -2.42
N LEU A 34 -5.92 2.77 -1.28
CA LEU A 34 -4.90 3.79 -1.06
C LEU A 34 -3.48 3.22 -1.24
N LEU A 35 -3.21 2.02 -0.74
CA LEU A 35 -1.91 1.36 -0.92
C LEU A 35 -1.61 1.07 -2.40
N ALA A 36 -2.61 0.64 -3.17
CA ALA A 36 -2.47 0.42 -4.60
C ALA A 36 -2.12 1.74 -5.33
N ASP A 37 -2.82 2.83 -4.98
CA ASP A 37 -2.55 4.16 -5.53
C ASP A 37 -1.15 4.67 -5.17
N VAL A 38 -0.68 4.43 -3.94
CA VAL A 38 0.69 4.77 -3.50
C VAL A 38 1.74 4.06 -4.35
N PHE A 39 1.58 2.76 -4.63
CA PHE A 39 2.51 2.04 -5.50
C PHE A 39 2.45 2.51 -6.95
N ALA A 40 1.24 2.78 -7.46
CA ALA A 40 1.07 3.33 -8.81
C ALA A 40 1.73 4.71 -8.93
N LEU A 41 1.56 5.58 -7.94
CA LEU A 41 2.19 6.89 -7.89
C LEU A 41 3.71 6.78 -7.78
N TYR A 42 4.23 5.93 -6.89
CA TYR A 42 5.66 5.67 -6.77
C TYR A 42 6.29 5.28 -8.11
N LEU A 43 5.70 4.31 -8.81
CA LEU A 43 6.23 3.85 -10.09
C LEU A 43 6.18 4.94 -11.15
N LYS A 44 5.12 5.76 -11.19
CA LYS A 44 5.03 6.93 -12.08
C LYS A 44 6.13 7.95 -11.76
N THR A 45 6.34 8.29 -10.49
CA THR A 45 7.39 9.23 -10.08
C THR A 45 8.78 8.73 -10.46
N LYS A 46 9.08 7.45 -10.22
CA LYS A 46 10.34 6.83 -10.66
C LYS A 46 10.46 6.79 -12.18
N ASN A 47 9.36 6.55 -12.91
CA ASN A 47 9.35 6.63 -14.36
C ASN A 47 9.77 8.02 -14.83
N PHE A 48 9.23 9.11 -14.27
CA PHE A 48 9.69 10.47 -14.60
C PHE A 48 11.15 10.69 -14.20
N HIS A 49 11.57 10.24 -13.02
CA HIS A 49 12.95 10.38 -12.55
C HIS A 49 13.96 9.71 -13.51
N TRP A 50 13.63 8.56 -14.08
CA TRP A 50 14.50 7.85 -15.03
C TRP A 50 14.52 8.50 -16.42
N HIS A 51 13.42 9.12 -16.84
CA HIS A 51 13.25 9.57 -18.22
C HIS A 51 13.26 11.10 -18.38
N VAL A 52 13.41 11.86 -17.30
CA VAL A 52 13.57 13.32 -17.36
C VAL A 52 14.85 13.68 -18.11
N SER A 53 14.79 14.69 -18.96
CA SER A 53 15.92 15.21 -19.74
C SER A 53 15.74 16.71 -20.02
N GLY A 54 16.80 17.38 -20.49
CA GLY A 54 16.78 18.81 -20.82
C GLY A 54 17.34 19.73 -19.72
N PRO A 55 17.10 21.06 -19.82
CA PRO A 55 17.54 22.02 -18.81
C PRO A 55 17.06 21.63 -17.41
N HIS A 56 17.91 21.84 -16.41
CA HIS A 56 17.64 21.47 -15.00
C HIS A 56 17.48 19.97 -14.72
N PHE A 57 17.99 19.09 -15.59
CA PHE A 57 17.96 17.63 -15.40
C PHE A 57 18.28 17.20 -13.96
N ARG A 58 19.41 17.67 -13.41
CA ARG A 58 19.87 17.26 -12.07
C ARG A 58 18.85 17.60 -10.98
N ASP A 59 18.29 18.81 -11.02
CA ASP A 59 17.39 19.29 -9.97
C ASP A 59 16.08 18.51 -10.01
N TYR A 60 15.51 18.29 -11.20
CA TYR A 60 14.30 17.47 -11.34
C TYR A 60 14.55 16.00 -11.03
N HIS A 61 15.69 15.45 -11.44
CA HIS A 61 16.06 14.07 -11.15
C HIS A 61 16.13 13.82 -9.63
N LEU A 62 16.77 14.71 -8.88
CA LEU A 62 16.86 14.61 -7.41
C LEU A 62 15.53 14.89 -6.72
N LEU A 63 14.78 15.90 -7.19
CA LEU A 63 13.44 16.20 -6.67
C LEU A 63 12.51 15.00 -6.78
N LEU A 64 12.46 14.35 -7.94
CA LEU A 64 11.60 13.19 -8.18
C LEU A 64 12.07 11.97 -7.36
N ASP A 65 13.36 11.84 -7.06
CA ASP A 65 13.88 10.75 -6.21
C ASP A 65 13.52 10.96 -4.73
N ASP A 66 13.62 12.20 -4.24
CA ASP A 66 13.17 12.56 -2.89
C ASP A 66 11.67 12.33 -2.72
N GLN A 67 10.86 12.78 -3.70
CA GLN A 67 9.42 12.50 -3.73
C GLN A 67 9.13 10.99 -3.76
N ALA A 68 9.84 10.21 -4.59
CA ALA A 68 9.65 8.77 -4.64
C ALA A 68 9.98 8.09 -3.30
N THR A 69 11.00 8.57 -2.60
CA THR A 69 11.37 8.08 -1.25
C THR A 69 10.23 8.33 -0.25
N GLN A 70 9.67 9.54 -0.24
CA GLN A 70 8.55 9.89 0.63
C GLN A 70 7.30 9.05 0.31
N ILE A 71 6.95 8.90 -0.98
CA ILE A 71 5.81 8.09 -1.42
C ILE A 71 6.01 6.61 -1.01
N TYR A 72 7.20 6.06 -1.24
CA TYR A 72 7.49 4.67 -0.88
C TYR A 72 7.39 4.43 0.63
N ALA A 73 7.85 5.39 1.43
CA ALA A 73 7.74 5.34 2.89
C ALA A 73 6.30 5.33 3.39
N MET A 74 5.33 5.83 2.61
CA MET A 74 3.90 5.74 2.96
C MET A 74 3.35 4.31 2.86
N SER A 75 3.98 3.44 2.05
CA SER A 75 3.43 2.10 1.77
C SER A 75 3.32 1.23 3.03
N ASP A 76 4.35 1.22 3.87
CA ASP A 76 4.43 0.42 5.09
C ASP A 76 3.36 0.79 6.13
N PRO A 77 3.24 2.05 6.61
CA PRO A 77 2.24 2.41 7.61
C PRO A 77 0.80 2.18 7.13
N ILE A 78 0.52 2.31 5.82
CA ILE A 78 -0.80 2.01 5.24
C ILE A 78 -1.07 0.51 5.28
N ALA A 79 -0.12 -0.31 4.79
CA ALA A 79 -0.25 -1.76 4.79
C ALA A 79 -0.38 -2.31 6.22
N GLU A 80 0.47 -1.86 7.13
CA GLU A 80 0.43 -2.25 8.54
C GLU A 80 -0.88 -1.85 9.20
N ARG A 81 -1.43 -0.66 8.88
CA ARG A 81 -2.72 -0.25 9.45
C ARG A 81 -3.85 -1.18 9.01
N ALA A 82 -3.87 -1.59 7.74
CA ALA A 82 -4.85 -2.57 7.27
C ALA A 82 -4.73 -3.90 8.05
N ARG A 83 -3.50 -4.36 8.31
CA ARG A 83 -3.23 -5.57 9.09
C ARG A 83 -3.63 -5.44 10.56
N LYS A 84 -3.35 -4.29 11.18
CA LYS A 84 -3.70 -3.97 12.59
C LYS A 84 -5.21 -3.90 12.83
N LEU A 85 -6.01 -3.69 11.78
CA LEU A 85 -7.48 -3.73 11.82
C LEU A 85 -8.05 -5.12 11.52
N GLY A 86 -7.20 -6.13 11.32
CA GLY A 86 -7.59 -7.50 10.97
C GLY A 86 -7.80 -7.73 9.47
N GLY A 87 -7.58 -6.70 8.65
CA GLY A 87 -7.66 -6.77 7.20
C GLY A 87 -6.50 -7.55 6.56
N GLY A 88 -6.76 -8.14 5.40
CA GLY A 88 -5.69 -8.52 4.47
C GLY A 88 -5.09 -7.29 3.80
N THR A 89 -3.89 -7.42 3.24
CA THR A 89 -3.28 -6.39 2.39
C THR A 89 -2.87 -6.95 1.03
N LEU A 90 -2.41 -6.07 0.14
CA LEU A 90 -1.89 -6.42 -1.17
C LEU A 90 -0.73 -7.41 -1.04
N ARG A 91 -0.72 -8.44 -1.89
CA ARG A 91 0.24 -9.57 -1.88
C ARG A 91 1.05 -9.66 -3.16
N SER A 92 0.64 -8.96 -4.21
CA SER A 92 1.34 -8.93 -5.49
C SER A 92 0.91 -7.73 -6.31
N ILE A 93 1.73 -7.39 -7.31
CA ILE A 93 1.45 -6.32 -8.28
C ILE A 93 0.12 -6.54 -9.02
N GLY A 94 -0.30 -7.79 -9.22
CA GLY A 94 -1.59 -8.09 -9.88
C GLY A 94 -2.83 -7.69 -9.06
N GLN A 95 -2.64 -7.24 -7.82
CA GLN A 95 -3.70 -6.71 -6.96
C GLN A 95 -3.75 -5.17 -6.96
N ILE A 96 -2.82 -4.50 -7.63
CA ILE A 96 -2.89 -3.07 -7.93
C ILE A 96 -3.79 -2.93 -9.16
N LYS A 97 -5.03 -2.44 -8.99
CA LYS A 97 -6.04 -2.33 -10.04
C LYS A 97 -6.80 -1.02 -9.94
#